data_AF-A0A6N7VPV8-F1
#
_entry.id   AF-A0A6N7VPV8-F1
#
_cell.length_a   1.000
_cell.length_b   1.000
_cell.length_c   1.000
_cell.angle_alpha   90.00
_cell.angle_beta   90.00
_cell.angle_gamma   90.00
#
_symmetry.space_group_name_H-M   'P 1'
#
loop_
_entity.id
_entity.type
_entity.pdbx_description
1 polymer ?
#
loop_
_entity_poly.entity_id
_entity_poly.type
_entity_poly.pdbx_seq_one_letter_code
_entity_poly.pdbx_strand_id
1 'polypeptide(L)'
;MKHLRRIVPENLPFGDSGLTVSAVSTQLGVSPSTLRSWDRRYGVGPTGRQAGSRRMYSAGDVERIRRMIRLIEEGLPAKQAAVESNEFPAHDDARPVDVADLLMLARRSPESLDALLWRETMRDGLVSVWSRLIEPALAELSENTQGARPGHLVETVIYGALMQLQKKLAVIAGPTTGIRVSVASWHDRFPLATVVGGALQWEGMDVRIQIISRLKEEEAVTILRKHMDSFGPHIVVAIGRLPLAKEQFSELISGTQASFFLMCDDLPDFVHPKLQRVRTALACVEEVRALVQSVGSKAWD
;
A
#
# COMPACT_ATOMS: atom_id res chain seq x y z
N MET A 1 -26.86 -17.30 26.26
CA MET A 1 -27.60 -16.02 26.18
C MET A 1 -26.58 -14.90 25.96
N LYS A 2 -26.81 -14.09 24.92
CA LYS A 2 -26.35 -12.70 24.68
C LYS A 2 -24.83 -12.45 24.60
N HIS A 3 -24.26 -12.40 23.38
CA HIS A 3 -24.17 -11.25 22.46
C HIS A 3 -22.88 -10.44 22.64
N LEU A 4 -21.84 -10.83 21.91
CA LEU A 4 -20.82 -9.89 21.44
C LEU A 4 -20.59 -10.13 19.93
N ARG A 5 -21.63 -9.82 19.15
CA ARG A 5 -21.43 -9.25 17.82
C ARG A 5 -20.70 -7.93 18.03
N ARG A 6 -19.44 -7.84 17.59
CA ARG A 6 -18.77 -6.56 17.45
C ARG A 6 -18.33 -6.41 16.00
N ILE A 7 -19.32 -6.05 15.20
CA ILE A 7 -19.27 -5.09 14.09
C ILE A 7 -17.86 -4.94 13.52
N VAL A 8 -17.56 -5.75 12.51
CA VAL A 8 -16.65 -5.35 11.44
C VAL A 8 -17.25 -4.05 10.87
N PRO A 9 -16.52 -2.92 10.84
CA PRO A 9 -17.06 -1.74 10.20
C PRO A 9 -17.23 -2.04 8.71
N GLU A 10 -18.49 -2.04 8.26
CA GLU A 10 -18.86 -1.78 6.87
C GLU A 10 -18.16 -0.49 6.43
N ASN A 11 -17.48 -0.55 5.29
CA ASN A 11 -16.63 0.46 4.66
C ASN A 11 -15.17 0.53 5.13
N LEU A 12 -14.32 -0.30 4.54
CA LEU A 12 -12.97 0.08 4.16
C LEU A 12 -12.71 -0.32 2.70
N PRO A 13 -13.04 0.55 1.73
CA PRO A 13 -12.44 0.53 0.41
C PRO A 13 -11.28 1.54 0.36
N PHE A 14 -10.33 1.30 -0.55
CA PHE A 14 -9.30 2.25 -0.93
C PHE A 14 -10.02 3.48 -1.47
N GLY A 15 -9.94 4.58 -0.70
CA GLY A 15 -10.70 5.80 -0.90
C GLY A 15 -11.35 6.26 0.42
N ASP A 16 -10.78 7.29 1.04
CA ASP A 16 -11.32 8.08 2.18
C ASP A 16 -11.16 7.57 3.63
N SER A 17 -10.54 6.43 3.90
CA SER A 17 -10.36 5.94 5.28
C SER A 17 -9.10 6.48 5.96
N GLY A 18 -9.21 7.61 6.67
CA GLY A 18 -8.11 8.24 7.42
C GLY A 18 -7.45 7.36 8.50
N LEU A 19 -6.31 7.78 9.04
CA LEU A 19 -5.53 7.07 10.05
C LEU A 19 -6.20 7.04 11.42
N THR A 20 -6.05 5.95 12.18
CA THR A 20 -6.48 5.92 13.58
C THR A 20 -5.58 6.78 14.46
N VAL A 21 -6.09 7.26 15.61
CA VAL A 21 -5.29 8.02 16.58
C VAL A 21 -4.01 7.30 17.03
N SER A 22 -4.04 5.96 17.11
CA SER A 22 -2.85 5.18 17.46
C SER A 22 -1.81 5.18 16.35
N ALA A 23 -2.25 5.04 15.08
CA ALA A 23 -1.36 5.13 13.93
C ALA A 23 -0.70 6.52 13.82
N VAL A 24 -1.48 7.59 13.98
CA VAL A 24 -0.95 8.97 13.98
C VAL A 24 0.03 9.20 15.14
N SER A 25 -0.28 8.65 16.32
CA SER A 25 0.58 8.75 17.50
C SER A 25 1.93 8.09 17.28
N THR A 26 1.94 6.85 16.79
CA THR A 26 3.17 6.13 16.44
C THR A 26 3.97 6.87 15.37
N GLN A 27 3.29 7.38 14.35
CA GLN A 27 3.92 8.05 13.23
C GLN A 27 4.59 9.38 13.61
N LEU A 28 3.92 10.19 14.44
CA LEU A 28 4.38 11.54 14.78
C LEU A 28 5.16 11.60 16.11
N GLY A 29 5.26 10.50 16.84
CA GLY A 29 5.92 10.47 18.15
C GLY A 29 5.19 11.27 19.24
N VAL A 30 3.92 11.61 19.02
CA VAL A 30 3.08 12.39 19.94
C VAL A 30 2.06 11.49 20.60
N SER A 31 1.87 11.61 21.92
CA SER A 31 0.95 10.73 22.67
C SER A 31 -0.52 10.88 22.21
N PRO A 32 -1.34 9.81 22.28
CA PRO A 32 -2.76 9.90 21.90
C PRO A 32 -3.55 10.90 22.77
N SER A 33 -3.15 11.12 24.02
CA SER A 33 -3.77 12.11 24.91
C SER A 33 -3.44 13.54 24.48
N THR A 34 -2.21 13.80 24.01
CA THR A 34 -1.82 15.10 23.44
C THR A 34 -2.63 15.41 22.18
N LEU A 35 -2.73 14.46 21.24
CA LEU A 35 -3.54 14.62 20.03
C LEU A 35 -5.01 14.95 20.35
N ARG A 36 -5.62 14.23 21.30
CA ARG A 36 -6.98 14.53 21.77
C ARG A 36 -7.10 15.89 22.46
N SER A 37 -6.05 16.33 23.13
CA SER A 37 -6.01 17.64 23.79
C SER A 37 -5.94 18.77 22.78
N TRP A 38 -5.11 18.64 21.73
CA TRP A 38 -4.99 19.62 20.65
C TRP A 38 -6.28 19.71 19.81
N ASP A 39 -6.89 18.58 19.46
CA ASP A 39 -8.22 18.48 18.85
C ASP A 39 -9.24 19.32 19.66
N ARG A 40 -9.35 19.03 20.97
CA ARG A 40 -10.32 19.71 21.83
C ARG A 40 -10.03 21.19 22.08
N ARG A 41 -8.76 21.57 22.29
CA ARG A 41 -8.39 22.93 22.73
C ARG A 41 -8.18 23.91 21.59
N TYR A 42 -7.68 23.42 20.46
CA TYR A 42 -7.23 24.26 19.35
C TYR A 42 -7.85 23.87 18.01
N GLY A 43 -8.70 22.84 17.97
CA GLY A 43 -9.30 22.35 16.73
C GLY A 43 -8.32 21.63 15.80
N VAL A 44 -7.09 21.34 16.27
CA VAL A 44 -6.07 20.62 15.49
C VAL A 44 -6.30 19.12 15.68
N GLY A 45 -7.22 18.59 14.88
CA GLY A 45 -7.71 17.21 14.97
C GLY A 45 -8.29 16.74 13.64
N PRO A 46 -9.01 15.61 13.63
CA PRO A 46 -9.55 15.03 12.40
C PRO A 46 -10.65 15.91 11.78
N THR A 47 -10.58 16.17 10.47
CA THR A 47 -11.65 16.84 9.71
C THR A 47 -12.81 15.89 9.40
N GLY A 48 -14.04 16.41 9.28
CA GLY A 48 -15.20 15.62 8.85
C GLY A 48 -15.78 14.66 9.89
N ARG A 49 -15.50 14.89 11.18
CA ARG A 49 -16.01 14.03 12.28
C ARG A 49 -17.53 13.90 12.25
N GLN A 50 -18.03 12.69 12.01
CA GLN A 50 -19.43 12.35 12.25
C GLN A 50 -19.66 11.93 13.72
N ALA A 51 -20.77 12.36 14.30
CA ALA A 51 -21.12 12.03 15.67
C ALA A 51 -21.26 10.50 15.84
N GLY A 52 -20.50 9.92 16.76
CA GLY A 52 -20.50 8.47 17.03
C GLY A 52 -19.45 7.64 16.28
N SER A 53 -18.69 8.22 15.34
CA SER A 53 -17.64 7.49 14.63
C SER A 53 -16.27 7.53 15.35
N ARG A 54 -15.41 6.55 15.03
CA ARG A 54 -14.02 6.50 15.48
C ARG A 54 -13.25 7.69 14.88
N ARG A 55 -12.31 8.28 15.64
CA ARG A 55 -11.43 9.36 15.11
C ARG A 55 -10.55 8.79 14.00
N MET A 56 -10.78 9.26 12.78
CA MET A 56 -10.00 8.95 11.57
C MET A 56 -9.38 10.26 11.07
N TYR A 57 -8.08 10.27 10.88
CA TYR A 57 -7.29 11.45 10.48
C TYR A 57 -6.94 11.37 9.00
N SER A 58 -7.37 12.33 8.20
CA SER A 58 -6.96 12.42 6.79
C SER A 58 -5.45 12.71 6.66
N ALA A 59 -4.91 12.57 5.45
CA ALA A 59 -3.55 13.03 5.14
C ALA A 59 -3.34 14.51 5.50
N GLY A 60 -4.35 15.34 5.21
CA GLY A 60 -4.36 16.76 5.55
C GLY A 60 -4.29 17.00 7.06
N ASP A 61 -5.03 16.22 7.85
CA ASP A 61 -5.00 16.32 9.32
C ASP A 61 -3.62 16.00 9.88
N VAL A 62 -2.98 14.95 9.38
CA VAL A 62 -1.64 14.55 9.79
C VAL A 62 -0.61 15.63 9.48
N GLU A 63 -0.71 16.28 8.31
CA GLU A 63 0.23 17.36 7.95
C GLU A 63 0.02 18.62 8.80
N ARG A 64 -1.23 19.00 9.11
CA ARG A 64 -1.49 20.11 10.05
C ARG A 64 -0.88 19.82 11.43
N ILE A 65 -1.03 18.59 11.92
CA ILE A 65 -0.41 18.18 13.19
C ILE A 65 1.11 18.19 13.10
N ARG A 66 1.71 17.68 12.02
CA ARG A 66 3.16 17.70 11.79
C ARG A 66 3.70 19.13 11.74
N ARG A 67 2.99 20.04 11.08
CA ARG A 67 3.34 21.46 11.03
C ARG A 67 3.26 22.10 12.42
N MET A 68 2.19 21.83 13.17
CA MET A 68 2.07 22.31 14.55
C MET A 68 3.24 21.82 15.42
N ILE A 69 3.66 20.56 15.28
CA ILE A 69 4.84 20.01 15.99
C ILE A 69 6.11 20.80 15.62
N ARG A 70 6.39 20.99 14.33
CA ARG A 70 7.57 21.75 13.87
C ARG A 70 7.59 23.17 14.39
N LEU A 71 6.47 23.89 14.32
CA LEU A 71 6.37 25.27 14.83
C LEU A 71 6.62 25.33 16.35
N ILE A 72 6.13 24.34 17.11
CA ILE A 72 6.42 24.25 18.55
C ILE A 72 7.91 23.98 18.79
N GLU A 73 8.54 23.10 18.00
CA GLU A 73 9.98 22.83 18.08
C GLU A 73 10.83 24.06 17.72
N GLU A 74 10.35 24.91 16.82
CA GLU A 74 10.93 26.21 16.46
C GLU A 74 10.70 27.29 17.54
N GLY A 75 9.96 26.98 18.60
CA GLY A 75 9.76 27.84 19.77
C GLY A 75 8.44 28.61 19.78
N LEU A 76 7.53 28.39 18.82
CA LEU A 76 6.21 29.01 18.87
C LEU A 76 5.35 28.41 19.99
N PRO A 77 4.63 29.24 20.76
CA PRO A 77 3.63 28.77 21.69
C PRO A 77 2.56 27.92 21.00
N ALA A 78 2.16 26.81 21.62
CA ALA A 78 1.22 25.84 21.03
C ALA A 78 -0.09 26.45 20.50
N LYS A 79 -0.62 27.51 21.12
CA LYS A 79 -1.83 28.20 20.62
C LYS A 79 -1.58 28.93 19.30
N GLN A 80 -0.43 29.58 19.13
CA GLN A 80 -0.05 30.28 17.89
C GLN A 80 0.31 29.28 16.79
N ALA A 81 1.12 28.27 17.13
CA ALA A 81 1.43 27.17 16.23
C ALA A 81 0.16 26.47 15.71
N ALA A 82 -0.86 26.31 16.55
CA ALA A 82 -2.14 25.73 16.14
C ALA A 82 -2.89 26.60 15.13
N VAL A 83 -2.94 27.92 15.32
CA VAL A 83 -3.58 28.86 14.38
C VAL A 83 -2.88 28.76 13.01
N GLU A 84 -1.56 28.90 12.98
CA GLU A 84 -0.78 28.80 11.73
C GLU A 84 -0.87 27.42 11.07
N SER A 85 -1.02 26.36 11.87
CA SER A 85 -1.21 25.01 11.33
C SER A 85 -2.60 24.79 10.74
N ASN A 86 -3.63 25.47 11.25
CA ASN A 86 -5.00 25.39 10.75
C ASN A 86 -5.24 26.29 9.54
N GLU A 87 -4.53 27.41 9.44
CA GLU A 87 -4.52 28.29 8.27
C GLU A 87 -3.69 27.71 7.12
N PHE A 88 -2.81 26.73 7.41
CA PHE A 88 -2.15 25.97 6.38
C PHE A 88 -3.21 25.20 5.57
N PRO A 89 -3.24 25.34 4.23
CA PRO A 89 -4.26 24.71 3.41
C PRO A 89 -4.35 23.23 3.75
N ALA A 90 -5.55 22.76 4.11
CA ALA A 90 -5.81 21.34 4.12
C ALA A 90 -5.45 20.82 2.72
N HIS A 91 -4.81 19.65 2.64
CA HIS A 91 -4.20 19.14 1.40
C HIS A 91 -5.16 18.99 0.21
N ASP A 92 -6.46 19.22 0.40
CA ASP A 92 -7.45 19.17 -0.66
C ASP A 92 -7.28 20.24 -1.75
N ASP A 93 -6.75 21.42 -1.43
CA ASP A 93 -6.67 22.55 -2.37
C ASP A 93 -5.35 22.65 -3.18
N ALA A 94 -4.37 21.78 -2.92
CA ALA A 94 -3.11 21.80 -3.67
C ALA A 94 -3.27 21.15 -5.06
N ARG A 95 -2.65 21.75 -6.10
CA ARG A 95 -2.58 21.15 -7.45
C ARG A 95 -2.14 19.69 -7.34
N PRO A 96 -2.83 18.74 -8.01
CA PRO A 96 -2.38 17.36 -8.09
C PRO A 96 -0.94 17.28 -8.61
N VAL A 97 -0.11 16.51 -7.92
CA VAL A 97 1.24 16.16 -8.38
C VAL A 97 1.12 15.37 -9.67
N ASP A 98 1.97 15.65 -10.65
CA ASP A 98 2.06 14.86 -11.88
C ASP A 98 3.42 14.14 -12.02
N VAL A 99 3.58 13.39 -13.11
CA VAL A 99 4.80 12.63 -13.42
C VAL A 99 6.02 13.56 -13.56
N ALA A 100 5.84 14.74 -14.14
CA ALA A 100 6.94 15.69 -14.33
C ALA A 100 7.45 16.23 -12.98
N ASP A 101 6.55 16.51 -12.04
CA ASP A 101 6.91 16.89 -10.67
C ASP A 101 7.71 15.78 -9.98
N LEU A 102 7.24 14.52 -10.06
CA LEU A 102 7.91 13.36 -9.48
C LEU A 102 9.34 13.22 -10.03
N LEU A 103 9.49 13.27 -11.35
CA LEU A 103 10.78 13.15 -12.02
C LEU A 103 11.70 14.34 -11.74
N MET A 104 11.16 15.55 -11.62
CA MET A 104 11.93 16.73 -11.24
C MET A 104 12.48 16.60 -9.83
N LEU A 105 11.65 16.20 -8.87
CA LEU A 105 12.05 15.98 -7.48
C LEU A 105 13.07 14.84 -7.37
N ALA A 106 12.83 13.72 -8.04
CA ALA A 106 13.77 12.59 -8.03
C ALA A 106 15.15 12.97 -8.58
N ARG A 107 15.23 13.94 -9.51
CA ARG A 107 16.51 14.43 -10.06
C ARG A 107 17.19 15.50 -9.20
N ARG A 108 16.42 16.42 -8.60
CA ARG A 108 16.96 17.63 -7.97
C ARG A 108 16.99 17.61 -6.45
N SER A 109 16.03 16.91 -5.85
CA SER A 109 15.79 16.90 -4.40
C SER A 109 15.27 15.53 -3.96
N PRO A 110 16.03 14.43 -4.19
CA PRO A 110 15.58 13.06 -3.94
C PRO A 110 15.19 12.83 -2.47
N GLU A 111 15.76 13.57 -1.53
CA GLU A 111 15.41 13.56 -0.10
C GLU A 111 13.95 13.98 0.17
N SER A 112 13.34 14.76 -0.74
CA SER A 112 11.94 15.20 -0.62
C SER A 112 10.94 14.17 -1.17
N LEU A 113 11.41 13.15 -1.88
CA LEU A 113 10.55 12.17 -2.56
C LEU A 113 9.75 11.33 -1.57
N ASP A 114 10.34 11.00 -0.42
CA ASP A 114 9.68 10.25 0.65
C ASP A 114 8.47 11.01 1.21
N ALA A 115 8.59 12.33 1.45
CA ALA A 115 7.49 13.15 1.95
C ALA A 115 6.37 13.28 0.91
N LEU A 116 6.72 13.43 -0.37
CA LEU A 116 5.78 13.45 -1.47
C LEU A 116 4.99 12.14 -1.56
N LEU A 117 5.68 11.00 -1.67
CA LEU A 117 5.03 9.70 -1.83
C LEU A 117 4.19 9.35 -0.60
N TRP A 118 4.66 9.67 0.61
CA TRP A 118 3.88 9.54 1.84
C TRP A 118 2.56 10.29 1.75
N ARG A 119 2.63 11.56 1.38
CA ARG A 119 1.48 12.46 1.31
C ARG A 119 0.45 12.01 0.28
N GLU A 120 0.89 11.76 -0.95
CA GLU A 120 -0.01 11.29 -2.02
C GLU A 120 -0.60 9.92 -1.66
N THR A 121 0.16 9.04 -1.00
CA THR A 121 -0.33 7.72 -0.57
C THR A 121 -1.39 7.81 0.52
N MET A 122 -1.22 8.73 1.47
CA MET A 122 -2.22 8.96 2.51
C MET A 122 -3.49 9.63 1.96
N ARG A 123 -3.38 10.36 0.84
CA ARG A 123 -4.51 11.03 0.18
C ARG A 123 -5.30 10.05 -0.69
N ASP A 124 -4.62 9.42 -1.64
CA ASP A 124 -5.27 8.68 -2.73
C ASP A 124 -5.08 7.14 -2.61
N GLY A 125 -4.22 6.69 -1.71
CA GLY A 125 -3.86 5.28 -1.55
C GLY A 125 -2.64 4.85 -2.38
N LEU A 126 -1.93 3.84 -1.89
CA LEU A 126 -0.65 3.38 -2.46
C LEU A 126 -0.78 2.91 -3.91
N VAL A 127 -1.85 2.18 -4.22
CA VAL A 127 -2.08 1.64 -5.57
C VAL A 127 -2.45 2.72 -6.57
N SER A 128 -3.16 3.76 -6.11
CA SER A 128 -3.47 4.95 -6.92
C SER A 128 -2.20 5.71 -7.25
N VAL A 129 -1.35 5.98 -6.25
CA VAL A 129 -0.04 6.63 -6.45
C VAL A 129 0.84 5.83 -7.40
N TRP A 130 0.86 4.50 -7.27
CA TRP A 130 1.57 3.65 -8.22
C TRP A 130 1.08 3.87 -9.65
N SER A 131 -0.22 3.69 -9.88
CA SER A 131 -0.80 3.69 -11.23
C SER A 131 -0.79 5.07 -11.89
N ARG A 132 -0.94 6.14 -11.10
CA ARG A 132 -1.03 7.52 -11.58
C ARG A 132 0.32 8.21 -11.71
N LEU A 133 1.31 7.86 -10.88
CA LEU A 133 2.58 8.58 -10.79
C LEU A 133 3.79 7.68 -11.05
N ILE A 134 3.97 6.62 -10.25
CA ILE A 134 5.23 5.86 -10.26
C ILE A 134 5.37 5.05 -11.54
N GLU A 135 4.36 4.27 -11.91
CA GLU A 135 4.37 3.41 -13.10
C GLU A 135 4.59 4.19 -14.40
N PRO A 136 3.82 5.26 -14.70
CA PRO A 136 4.07 6.06 -15.89
C PRO A 136 5.42 6.79 -15.86
N ALA A 137 5.93 7.21 -14.69
CA ALA A 137 7.27 7.79 -14.60
C ALA A 137 8.37 6.77 -14.92
N LEU A 138 8.23 5.53 -14.45
CA LEU A 138 9.15 4.44 -14.79
C LEU A 138 9.07 4.09 -16.28
N ALA A 139 7.87 4.12 -16.88
CA ALA A 139 7.69 3.92 -18.31
C ALA A 139 8.44 5.01 -19.12
N GLU A 140 8.26 6.30 -18.79
CA GLU A 140 8.99 7.40 -19.43
C GLU A 140 10.51 7.23 -19.31
N LEU A 141 11.01 6.81 -18.13
CA LEU A 141 12.43 6.56 -17.92
C LEU A 141 12.94 5.36 -18.74
N SER A 142 12.13 4.33 -18.94
CA SER A 142 12.49 3.14 -19.70
C SER A 142 12.59 3.39 -21.21
N GLU A 143 11.89 4.39 -21.72
CA GLU A 143 11.95 4.81 -23.12
C GLU A 143 13.20 5.65 -23.44
N ASN A 144 13.96 6.07 -22.42
CA ASN A 144 15.18 6.84 -22.62
C ASN A 144 16.31 6.01 -23.22
N THR A 145 16.58 6.23 -24.51
CA THR A 145 17.61 5.53 -25.28
C THR A 145 19.04 5.99 -24.99
N GLN A 146 19.24 7.13 -24.31
CA GLN A 146 20.57 7.66 -24.01
C GLN A 146 21.24 6.93 -22.83
N GLY A 147 20.46 6.15 -22.06
CA GLY A 147 20.91 5.56 -20.82
C GLY A 147 21.22 6.61 -19.74
N ALA A 148 21.69 6.14 -18.58
CA ALA A 148 22.13 7.00 -17.49
C ALA A 148 23.56 6.66 -17.07
N ARG A 149 24.29 7.67 -16.58
CA ARG A 149 25.58 7.44 -15.93
C ARG A 149 25.38 6.67 -14.61
N PRO A 150 26.33 5.82 -14.19
CA PRO A 150 26.32 5.25 -12.85
C PRO A 150 26.09 6.34 -11.79
N GLY A 151 25.23 6.04 -10.81
CA GLY A 151 24.82 6.98 -9.75
C GLY A 151 23.73 8.00 -10.16
N HIS A 152 23.29 8.02 -11.41
CA HIS A 152 22.27 8.95 -11.92
C HIS A 152 21.01 8.26 -12.46
N LEU A 153 20.81 6.99 -12.13
CA LEU A 153 19.63 6.23 -12.50
C LEU A 153 18.44 6.71 -11.66
N VAL A 154 17.59 7.57 -12.23
CA VAL A 154 16.42 8.12 -11.54
C VAL A 154 15.46 7.03 -11.07
N GLU A 155 15.37 5.91 -11.80
CA GLU A 155 14.55 4.76 -11.39
C GLU A 155 14.95 4.22 -10.01
N THR A 156 16.25 4.19 -9.69
CA THR A 156 16.73 3.62 -8.42
C THR A 156 16.42 4.53 -7.25
N VAL A 157 16.38 5.84 -7.49
CA VAL A 157 15.91 6.84 -6.53
C VAL A 157 14.42 6.63 -6.24
N ILE A 158 13.60 6.45 -7.28
CA ILE A 158 12.16 6.18 -7.14
C ILE A 158 11.93 4.87 -6.40
N TYR A 159 12.62 3.80 -6.77
CA TYR A 159 12.53 2.52 -6.06
C TYR A 159 12.96 2.64 -4.60
N GLY A 160 14.05 3.36 -4.33
CA GLY A 160 14.52 3.63 -2.97
C GLY A 160 13.45 4.31 -2.12
N ALA A 161 12.83 5.39 -2.62
CA ALA A 161 11.77 6.11 -1.93
C ALA A 161 10.51 5.25 -1.74
N LEU A 162 10.12 4.45 -2.74
CA LEU A 162 9.02 3.49 -2.63
C LEU A 162 9.28 2.47 -1.50
N MET A 163 10.49 1.91 -1.41
CA MET A 163 10.84 0.97 -0.35
C MET A 163 10.81 1.62 1.04
N GLN A 164 11.19 2.89 1.17
CA GLN A 164 11.09 3.63 2.44
C GLN A 164 9.63 3.89 2.83
N LEU A 165 8.79 4.27 1.87
CA LEU A 165 7.35 4.41 2.07
C LEU A 165 6.75 3.09 2.59
N GLN A 166 7.05 1.97 1.95
CA GLN A 166 6.55 0.65 2.34
C GLN A 166 6.93 0.29 3.79
N LYS A 167 8.18 0.56 4.21
CA LYS A 167 8.59 0.37 5.60
C LYS A 167 7.76 1.19 6.57
N LYS A 168 7.46 2.45 6.23
CA LYS A 168 6.65 3.34 7.07
C LYS A 168 5.20 2.87 7.15
N LEU A 169 4.62 2.42 6.03
CA LEU A 169 3.27 1.86 5.99
C LEU A 169 3.17 0.60 6.86
N ALA A 170 4.16 -0.29 6.80
CA ALA A 170 4.19 -1.52 7.59
C ALA A 170 4.20 -1.25 9.11
N VAL A 171 4.84 -0.16 9.56
CA VAL A 171 4.88 0.22 10.98
C VAL A 171 3.49 0.62 11.52
N ILE A 172 2.65 1.22 10.67
CA ILE A 172 1.33 1.71 11.06
C ILE A 172 0.18 0.80 10.61
N ALA A 173 0.49 -0.29 9.90
CA ALA A 173 -0.48 -1.29 9.52
C ALA A 173 -1.19 -1.86 10.75
N GLY A 174 -2.50 -2.06 10.64
CA GLY A 174 -3.32 -2.63 11.70
C GLY A 174 -3.03 -4.12 11.93
N PRO A 175 -3.63 -4.72 12.97
CA PRO A 175 -3.57 -6.16 13.17
C PRO A 175 -4.15 -6.91 11.97
N THR A 176 -3.63 -8.10 11.69
CA THR A 176 -4.08 -8.93 10.57
C THR A 176 -5.40 -9.65 10.89
N THR A 177 -6.18 -9.90 9.85
CA THR A 177 -7.50 -10.55 9.84
C THR A 177 -7.41 -12.08 9.81
N GLY A 178 -6.20 -12.65 9.77
CA GLY A 178 -5.96 -14.08 9.58
C GLY A 178 -5.96 -14.55 8.11
N ILE A 179 -6.40 -13.71 7.18
CA ILE A 179 -6.37 -14.02 5.75
C ILE A 179 -4.94 -13.92 5.23
N ARG A 180 -4.33 -15.09 4.99
CA ARG A 180 -2.98 -15.23 4.43
C ARG A 180 -2.95 -15.06 2.91
N VAL A 181 -2.12 -14.14 2.43
CA VAL A 181 -1.89 -13.87 1.01
C VAL A 181 -0.41 -14.01 0.67
N SER A 182 -0.10 -14.86 -0.29
CA SER A 182 1.25 -14.96 -0.86
C SER A 182 1.33 -14.12 -2.14
N VAL A 183 2.27 -13.18 -2.22
CA VAL A 183 2.56 -12.42 -3.44
C VAL A 183 3.88 -12.95 -4.01
N ALA A 184 3.78 -13.76 -5.05
CA ALA A 184 4.92 -14.29 -5.78
C ALA A 184 5.26 -13.35 -6.94
N SER A 185 6.51 -12.88 -6.99
CA SER A 185 6.95 -11.95 -8.03
C SER A 185 8.24 -12.41 -8.67
N TRP A 186 8.33 -12.26 -9.99
CA TRP A 186 9.62 -12.35 -10.67
C TRP A 186 10.49 -11.13 -10.37
N HIS A 187 11.81 -11.32 -10.42
CA HIS A 187 12.81 -10.35 -9.96
C HIS A 187 12.70 -8.95 -10.59
N ASP A 188 12.18 -8.83 -11.80
CA ASP A 188 12.01 -7.59 -12.55
C ASP A 188 10.73 -6.83 -12.16
N ARG A 189 9.75 -7.53 -11.57
CA ARG A 189 8.46 -6.95 -11.14
C ARG A 189 8.34 -6.77 -9.63
N PHE A 190 9.43 -6.94 -8.88
CA PHE A 190 9.41 -6.81 -7.42
C PHE A 190 8.82 -5.49 -6.90
N PRO A 191 9.02 -4.30 -7.54
CA PRO A 191 8.44 -3.06 -7.02
C PRO A 191 6.91 -3.10 -7.02
N LEU A 192 6.32 -3.59 -8.11
CA LEU A 192 4.88 -3.79 -8.23
C LEU A 192 4.36 -4.80 -7.19
N ALA A 193 5.10 -5.88 -6.94
CA ALA A 193 4.74 -6.84 -5.89
C ALA A 193 4.75 -6.24 -4.49
N THR A 194 5.69 -5.34 -4.19
CA THR A 194 5.62 -4.59 -2.92
C THR A 194 4.40 -3.70 -2.87
N VAL A 195 4.02 -3.03 -3.95
CA VAL A 195 2.83 -2.16 -3.99
C VAL A 195 1.56 -2.95 -3.73
N VAL A 196 1.36 -4.05 -4.46
CA VAL A 196 0.19 -4.93 -4.27
C VAL A 196 0.21 -5.51 -2.86
N GLY A 197 1.35 -6.02 -2.40
CA GLY A 197 1.46 -6.62 -1.08
C GLY A 197 1.23 -5.63 0.07
N GLY A 198 1.79 -4.42 -0.03
CA GLY A 198 1.61 -3.36 0.96
C GLY A 198 0.16 -2.85 1.00
N ALA A 199 -0.51 -2.77 -0.14
CA ALA A 199 -1.93 -2.46 -0.20
C ALA A 199 -2.78 -3.55 0.48
N LEU A 200 -2.57 -4.82 0.14
CA LEU A 200 -3.32 -5.91 0.79
C LEU A 200 -3.01 -6.02 2.30
N GLN A 201 -1.78 -5.72 2.71
CA GLN A 201 -1.42 -5.64 4.13
C GLN A 201 -2.16 -4.51 4.83
N TRP A 202 -2.33 -3.37 4.16
CA TRP A 202 -3.10 -2.24 4.68
C TRP A 202 -4.57 -2.58 4.92
N GLU A 203 -5.15 -3.44 4.09
CA GLU A 203 -6.49 -4.01 4.26
C GLU A 203 -6.57 -5.03 5.41
N GLY A 204 -5.45 -5.26 6.11
CA GLY A 204 -5.36 -6.18 7.25
C GLY A 204 -5.11 -7.63 6.85
N MET A 205 -4.63 -7.92 5.64
CA MET A 205 -4.26 -9.30 5.27
C MET A 205 -2.86 -9.64 5.79
N ASP A 206 -2.61 -10.92 6.13
CA ASP A 206 -1.26 -11.42 6.42
C ASP A 206 -0.54 -11.70 5.11
N VAL A 207 0.25 -10.74 4.65
CA VAL A 207 0.89 -10.79 3.33
C VAL A 207 2.34 -11.21 3.45
N ARG A 208 2.76 -12.19 2.63
CA ARG A 208 4.17 -12.53 2.42
C ARG A 208 4.54 -12.38 0.95
N ILE A 209 5.63 -11.66 0.70
CA ILE A 209 6.17 -11.47 -0.65
C ILE A 209 7.32 -12.45 -0.86
N GLN A 210 7.28 -13.18 -1.98
CA GLN A 210 8.33 -14.08 -2.42
C GLN A 210 8.87 -13.61 -3.76
N ILE A 211 10.17 -13.32 -3.82
CA ILE A 211 10.84 -12.97 -5.07
C ILE A 211 11.47 -14.21 -5.70
N ILE A 212 11.07 -14.51 -6.94
CA ILE A 212 11.56 -15.62 -7.75
C ILE A 212 12.61 -15.03 -8.72
N SER A 213 13.89 -15.38 -8.52
CA SER A 213 15.01 -14.79 -9.28
C SER A 213 15.81 -15.83 -10.06
N ARG A 214 15.95 -15.68 -11.38
CA ARG A 214 16.90 -16.41 -12.25
C ARG A 214 17.03 -17.93 -11.99
N LEU A 215 15.91 -18.58 -11.66
CA LEU A 215 15.85 -20.03 -11.51
C LEU A 215 15.39 -20.68 -12.80
N LYS A 216 15.73 -21.96 -12.98
CA LYS A 216 15.07 -22.78 -14.00
C LYS A 216 13.59 -22.95 -13.63
N GLU A 217 12.71 -23.18 -14.61
CA GLU A 217 11.26 -23.32 -14.43
C GLU A 217 10.88 -24.30 -13.31
N GLU A 218 11.52 -25.47 -13.32
CA GLU A 218 11.30 -26.55 -12.33
C GLU A 218 11.65 -26.13 -10.89
N GLU A 219 12.67 -25.30 -10.72
CA GLU A 219 13.09 -24.77 -9.43
C GLU A 219 12.10 -23.70 -8.92
N ALA A 220 11.53 -22.89 -9.83
CA ALA A 220 10.54 -21.88 -9.48
C ALA A 220 9.24 -22.50 -8.95
N VAL A 221 8.71 -23.56 -9.60
CA VAL A 221 7.54 -24.32 -9.09
C VAL A 221 7.82 -24.88 -7.71
N THR A 222 8.97 -25.52 -7.54
CA THR A 222 9.33 -26.21 -6.29
C THR A 222 9.39 -25.22 -5.12
N ILE A 223 10.00 -24.06 -5.33
CA ILE A 223 10.11 -23.03 -4.29
C ILE A 223 8.76 -22.37 -4.00
N LEU A 224 7.93 -22.12 -5.02
CA LEU A 224 6.58 -21.61 -4.83
C LEU A 224 5.72 -22.61 -4.04
N ARG A 225 5.75 -23.90 -4.42
CA ARG A 225 5.02 -24.98 -3.73
C ARG A 225 5.47 -25.12 -2.27
N LYS A 226 6.78 -25.16 -2.02
CA LYS A 226 7.32 -25.22 -0.65
C LYS A 226 6.90 -24.03 0.21
N HIS A 227 6.87 -22.83 -0.38
CA HIS A 227 6.38 -21.65 0.31
C HIS A 227 4.88 -21.75 0.60
N MET A 228 4.08 -22.19 -0.37
CA MET A 228 2.64 -22.40 -0.19
C MET A 228 2.34 -23.45 0.88
N ASP A 229 3.06 -24.57 0.91
CA ASP A 229 2.87 -25.62 1.92
C ASP A 229 3.23 -25.13 3.32
N SER A 230 4.31 -24.33 3.44
CA SER A 230 4.75 -23.78 4.73
C SER A 230 3.86 -22.63 5.23
N PHE A 231 3.44 -21.75 4.33
CA PHE A 231 2.69 -20.55 4.70
C PHE A 231 1.18 -20.79 4.73
N GLY A 232 0.67 -21.72 3.93
CA GLY A 232 -0.76 -22.01 3.79
C GLY A 232 -1.59 -20.82 3.30
N PRO A 233 -1.23 -20.14 2.19
CA PRO A 233 -1.99 -18.98 1.73
C PRO A 233 -3.40 -19.36 1.30
N HIS A 234 -4.38 -18.51 1.63
CA HIS A 234 -5.73 -18.60 1.06
C HIS A 234 -5.78 -17.98 -0.34
N ILE A 235 -4.88 -17.03 -0.60
CA ILE A 235 -4.80 -16.31 -1.87
C ILE A 235 -3.35 -16.24 -2.33
N VAL A 236 -3.11 -16.51 -3.62
CA VAL A 236 -1.82 -16.37 -4.27
C VAL A 236 -1.94 -15.32 -5.37
N VAL A 237 -1.14 -14.27 -5.29
CA VAL A 237 -1.00 -13.26 -6.35
C VAL A 237 0.34 -13.49 -7.05
N ALA A 238 0.33 -13.82 -8.34
CA ALA A 238 1.55 -13.99 -9.13
C ALA A 238 1.75 -12.80 -10.08
N ILE A 239 2.94 -12.19 -10.06
CA ILE A 239 3.24 -10.94 -10.79
C ILE A 239 4.51 -11.11 -11.62
N GLY A 240 4.41 -10.88 -12.94
CA GLY A 240 5.51 -10.98 -13.89
C GLY A 240 5.39 -12.18 -14.81
N ARG A 241 6.48 -12.63 -15.43
CA ARG A 241 6.43 -13.76 -16.37
C ARG A 241 6.37 -15.06 -15.60
N LEU A 242 5.32 -15.87 -15.80
CA LEU A 242 5.25 -17.25 -15.30
C LEU A 242 6.02 -18.15 -16.28
N PRO A 243 7.26 -18.57 -15.99
CA PRO A 243 7.99 -19.50 -16.83
C PRO A 243 7.58 -20.91 -16.40
N LEU A 244 6.28 -21.17 -16.42
CA LEU A 244 5.69 -22.42 -15.96
C LEU A 244 4.95 -23.05 -17.12
N ALA A 245 5.30 -24.29 -17.43
CA ALA A 245 4.49 -25.08 -18.35
C ALA A 245 3.05 -25.16 -17.84
N LYS A 246 2.09 -25.16 -18.77
CA LYS A 246 0.64 -25.19 -18.47
C LYS A 246 0.28 -26.33 -17.54
N GLU A 247 0.91 -27.49 -17.72
CA GLU A 247 0.71 -28.71 -16.95
C GLU A 247 1.16 -28.53 -15.49
N GLN A 248 2.35 -27.96 -15.27
CA GLN A 248 2.90 -27.71 -13.93
C GLN A 248 2.05 -26.70 -13.17
N PHE A 249 1.60 -25.65 -13.85
CA PHE A 249 0.74 -24.64 -13.24
C PHE A 249 -0.66 -25.19 -12.92
N SER A 250 -1.21 -26.02 -13.81
CA SER A 250 -2.48 -26.71 -13.57
C SER A 250 -2.39 -27.66 -12.37
N GLU A 251 -1.29 -28.42 -12.24
CA GLU A 251 -1.04 -29.29 -11.10
C GLU A 251 -0.95 -28.47 -9.79
N LEU A 252 -0.21 -27.35 -9.81
CA LEU A 252 -0.07 -26.46 -8.66
C LEU A 252 -1.42 -25.91 -8.18
N ILE A 253 -2.25 -25.39 -9.08
CA ILE A 253 -3.57 -24.85 -8.72
C ILE A 253 -4.52 -25.95 -8.22
N SER A 254 -4.48 -27.12 -8.86
CA SER A 254 -5.37 -28.24 -8.50
C SER A 254 -5.02 -28.81 -7.12
N GLY A 255 -3.75 -28.76 -6.73
CA GLY A 255 -3.25 -29.29 -5.45
C GLY A 255 -3.52 -28.41 -4.22
N THR A 256 -4.17 -27.25 -4.35
CA THR A 256 -4.42 -26.33 -3.23
C THR A 256 -5.85 -25.81 -3.20
N GLN A 257 -6.29 -25.32 -2.04
CA GLN A 257 -7.56 -24.57 -1.90
C GLN A 257 -7.38 -23.06 -2.16
N ALA A 258 -6.15 -22.59 -2.39
CA ALA A 258 -5.89 -21.18 -2.62
C ALA A 258 -6.55 -20.66 -3.91
N SER A 259 -7.03 -19.42 -3.87
CA SER A 259 -7.44 -18.67 -5.07
C SER A 259 -6.24 -17.95 -5.68
N PHE A 260 -6.13 -17.94 -7.01
CA PHE A 260 -5.01 -17.40 -7.76
C PHE A 260 -5.40 -16.16 -8.54
N PHE A 261 -4.58 -15.12 -8.43
CA PHE A 261 -4.68 -13.88 -9.18
C PHE A 261 -3.39 -13.69 -9.96
N LEU A 262 -3.49 -13.63 -11.30
CA LEU A 262 -2.30 -13.52 -12.12
C LEU A 262 -2.25 -12.19 -12.85
N MET A 263 -1.14 -11.51 -12.67
CA MET A 263 -0.76 -10.26 -13.30
C MET A 263 0.50 -10.50 -14.12
N CYS A 264 0.31 -11.21 -15.23
CA CYS A 264 1.39 -11.72 -16.06
C CYS A 264 1.12 -11.34 -17.51
N ASP A 265 2.16 -10.90 -18.21
CA ASP A 265 2.06 -10.47 -19.61
C ASP A 265 1.80 -11.66 -20.56
N ASP A 266 2.40 -12.83 -20.25
CA ASP A 266 2.47 -14.00 -21.15
C ASP A 266 1.86 -15.26 -20.51
N LEU A 267 0.56 -15.26 -20.23
CA LEU A 267 -0.11 -16.44 -19.67
C LEU A 267 -0.63 -17.39 -20.76
N PRO A 268 -0.30 -18.70 -20.72
CA PRO A 268 -0.91 -19.69 -21.61
C PRO A 268 -2.43 -19.65 -21.52
N ASP A 269 -3.13 -19.90 -22.63
CA ASP A 269 -4.60 -19.98 -22.66
C ASP A 269 -5.08 -21.16 -21.80
N PHE A 270 -5.49 -20.82 -20.57
CA PHE A 270 -5.80 -21.74 -19.49
C PHE A 270 -6.85 -21.08 -18.59
N VAL A 271 -7.93 -21.81 -18.35
CA VAL A 271 -9.08 -21.37 -17.56
C VAL A 271 -9.27 -22.36 -16.43
N HIS A 272 -9.41 -21.85 -15.20
CA HIS A 272 -9.64 -22.66 -14.01
C HIS A 272 -10.52 -21.89 -13.01
N PRO A 273 -11.46 -22.53 -12.29
CA PRO A 273 -12.38 -21.81 -11.40
C PRO A 273 -11.72 -21.01 -10.27
N LYS A 274 -10.58 -21.51 -9.76
CA LYS A 274 -9.77 -20.82 -8.74
C LYS A 274 -8.82 -19.77 -9.31
N LEU A 275 -8.86 -19.50 -10.61
CA LEU A 275 -7.89 -18.67 -11.30
C LEU A 275 -8.56 -17.44 -11.91
N GLN A 276 -8.09 -16.27 -11.50
CA GLN A 276 -8.49 -14.97 -12.04
C GLN A 276 -7.30 -14.28 -12.69
N ARG A 277 -7.55 -13.64 -13.84
CA ARG A 277 -6.56 -12.84 -14.57
C ARG A 277 -6.83 -11.37 -14.32
N VAL A 278 -5.81 -10.64 -13.93
CA VAL A 278 -5.89 -9.21 -13.61
C VAL A 278 -4.81 -8.46 -14.37
N ARG A 279 -5.15 -7.29 -14.91
CA ARG A 279 -4.25 -6.53 -15.79
C ARG A 279 -3.48 -5.42 -15.08
N THR A 280 -3.97 -4.98 -13.92
CA THR A 280 -3.43 -3.82 -13.21
C THR A 280 -3.34 -4.10 -11.70
N ALA A 281 -2.47 -3.36 -11.02
CA ALA A 281 -2.37 -3.37 -9.56
C ALA A 281 -3.72 -3.08 -8.88
N LEU A 282 -4.44 -2.09 -9.39
CA LEU A 282 -5.75 -1.69 -8.88
C LEU A 282 -6.76 -2.81 -8.98
N ALA A 283 -6.94 -3.39 -10.18
CA ALA A 283 -7.87 -4.48 -10.40
C ALA A 283 -7.52 -5.70 -9.51
N CYS A 284 -6.23 -6.01 -9.36
CA CYS A 284 -5.81 -7.11 -8.47
C CYS A 284 -6.25 -6.88 -7.02
N VAL A 285 -6.02 -5.69 -6.49
CA VAL A 285 -6.34 -5.38 -5.09
C VAL A 285 -7.85 -5.31 -4.87
N GLU A 286 -8.60 -4.76 -5.83
CA GLU A 286 -10.07 -4.70 -5.78
C GLU A 286 -10.71 -6.09 -5.84
N GLU A 287 -10.25 -6.96 -6.73
CA GLU A 287 -10.79 -8.32 -6.88
C GLU A 287 -10.44 -9.20 -5.67
N VAL A 288 -9.22 -9.08 -5.13
CA VAL A 288 -8.85 -9.77 -3.88
C VAL A 288 -9.73 -9.28 -2.73
N ARG A 289 -9.96 -7.97 -2.61
CA ARG A 289 -10.89 -7.42 -1.61
C ARG A 289 -12.30 -7.98 -1.79
N ALA A 290 -12.83 -7.96 -3.02
CA ALA A 290 -14.17 -8.45 -3.32
C ALA A 290 -14.31 -9.93 -2.93
N LEU A 291 -13.29 -10.75 -3.24
CA LEU A 291 -13.23 -12.15 -2.82
C LEU A 291 -13.30 -12.26 -1.29
N VAL A 292 -12.44 -11.54 -0.57
CA VAL A 292 -12.41 -11.55 0.91
C VAL A 292 -13.77 -11.15 1.51
N GLN A 293 -14.40 -10.10 0.97
CA GLN A 293 -15.71 -9.63 1.43
C GLN A 293 -16.82 -10.66 1.14
N SER A 294 -16.79 -11.30 -0.02
CA SER A 294 -17.80 -12.30 -0.40
C SER A 294 -17.78 -13.55 0.50
N VAL A 295 -16.59 -13.96 0.97
CA VAL A 295 -16.46 -15.15 1.82
C VAL A 295 -16.60 -14.81 3.31
N GLY A 296 -16.43 -13.54 3.67
CA GLY A 296 -16.51 -12.98 5.03
C GLY A 296 -17.86 -13.03 5.76
N SER A 297 -18.81 -13.90 5.36
CA SER A 297 -20.00 -14.18 6.18
C SER A 297 -20.06 -15.58 6.79
N LYS A 298 -19.29 -16.59 6.33
CA LYS A 298 -19.49 -17.98 6.79
C LYS A 298 -18.33 -19.00 6.86
N ALA A 299 -17.11 -18.78 6.35
CA ALA A 299 -16.33 -19.97 5.92
C ALA A 299 -14.80 -20.06 6.19
N TRP A 300 -14.18 -19.29 7.09
CA TRP A 300 -12.72 -19.36 7.29
C TRP A 300 -12.24 -19.76 8.70
N ASP A 301 -13.07 -20.47 9.47
CA ASP A 301 -12.62 -21.16 10.69
C ASP A 301 -11.97 -22.52 10.37
#